data_AF-A0A2M7C202-F1
#
_entry.id   AF-A0A2M7C202-F1
#
_cell.length_a   1.000
_cell.length_b   1.000
_cell.length_c   1.000
_cell.angle_alpha   90.00
_cell.angle_beta   90.00
_cell.angle_gamma   90.00
#
_symmetry.space_group_name_H-M   'P 1'
#
loop_
_entity.id
_entity.type
_entity.pdbx_description
1 polymer ?
#
loop_
_entity_poly.entity_id
_entity_poly.type
_entity_poly.pdbx_seq_one_letter_code
_entity_poly.pdbx_strand_id
1 'polypeptide(L)' 'MAAIKQALISVSDKSGVLEFARGLNALNVKILSTGGTAKLLADNAIPCMEVADYTGFPEMLDGRVKT' A
#
# COMPACT_ATOMS: atom_id res chain seq x y z
N MET A 1 21.56 9.45 8.83
CA MET A 1 20.48 8.44 8.62
C MET A 1 19.88 8.65 7.25
N ALA A 2 19.50 7.58 6.55
CA ALA A 2 18.79 7.68 5.27
C ALA A 2 17.31 7.97 5.51
N ALA A 3 16.73 8.90 4.74
CA ALA A 3 15.30 9.16 4.76
C ALA A 3 14.53 8.06 4.01
N ILE A 4 13.42 7.59 4.59
CA ILE A 4 12.52 6.64 3.91
C ILE A 4 11.80 7.37 2.79
N LYS A 5 11.85 6.82 1.58
CA LYS A 5 11.21 7.40 0.39
C LYS A 5 9.93 6.67 -0.02
N GLN A 6 9.82 5.39 0.34
CA GLN A 6 8.76 4.51 -0.13
C GLN A 6 8.48 3.40 0.90
N ALA A 7 7.23 2.99 1.02
CA ALA A 7 6.77 1.90 1.89
C ALA A 7 5.80 0.99 1.14
N LEU A 8 5.95 -0.33 1.30
CA LEU A 8 4.99 -1.33 0.84
C LEU A 8 4.15 -1.78 2.04
N ILE A 9 2.82 -1.65 1.95
CA ILE A 9 1.88 -2.01 3.02
C ILE A 9 0.95 -3.11 2.50
N SER A 10 1.02 -4.29 3.11
CA SER A 10 0.15 -5.44 2.83
C SER A 10 -0.12 -6.18 4.13
N VAL A 11 -1.28 -5.93 4.74
CA VAL A 11 -1.64 -6.43 6.07
C VAL A 11 -3.01 -7.09 6.08
N SER A 12 -3.09 -8.24 6.74
CA SER A 12 -4.36 -8.94 6.95
C SER A 12 -5.22 -8.23 7.99
N ASP A 13 -4.65 -7.96 9.18
CA ASP A 13 -5.23 -7.10 10.21
C ASP A 13 -4.99 -5.63 9.83
N LYS A 14 -6.08 -4.87 9.78
CA LYS A 14 -6.10 -3.48 9.32
C LYS A 14 -6.15 -2.50 10.49
N SER A 15 -6.06 -2.98 11.72
CA SER A 15 -6.03 -2.14 12.92
C SER A 15 -4.88 -1.12 12.85
N GLY A 16 -5.23 0.17 12.92
CA GLY A 16 -4.26 1.28 12.90
C GLY A 16 -3.58 1.58 11.55
N VAL A 17 -3.93 0.87 10.47
CA VAL A 17 -3.24 1.03 9.17
C VAL A 17 -3.49 2.40 8.54
N LEU A 18 -4.66 2.99 8.79
CA LEU A 18 -5.04 4.30 8.24
C LEU A 18 -4.19 5.40 8.87
N GLU A 19 -4.09 5.42 10.20
CA GLU A 19 -3.29 6.37 10.96
C GLU A 19 -1.81 6.27 10.58
N PHE A 20 -1.31 5.04 10.47
CA PHE A 20 0.06 4.78 10.03
C PHE A 20 0.33 5.31 8.61
N ALA A 21 -0.54 4.98 7.66
CA ALA A 21 -0.40 5.40 6.27
C ALA A 21 -0.54 6.93 6.10
N ARG A 22 -1.41 7.58 6.87
CA ARG A 22 -1.49 9.06 6.91
C ARG A 22 -0.19 9.68 7.42
N GLY A 23 0.42 9.10 8.45
CA GLY A 23 1.72 9.54 8.96
C GLY A 23 2.82 9.44 7.90
N LEU A 24 2.87 8.32 7.17
CA LEU A 24 3.81 8.15 6.04
C LEU A 24 3.57 9.17 4.93
N ASN A 25 2.31 9.38 4.54
CA ASN A 25 1.96 10.36 3.51
C ASN A 25 2.33 11.80 3.92
N ALA A 26 2.13 12.17 5.19
CA ALA A 26 2.54 13.47 5.73
C ALA A 26 4.07 13.68 5.69
N LEU A 27 4.83 12.59 5.71
CA LEU A 27 6.29 12.60 5.57
C LEU A 27 6.75 12.52 4.10
N ASN A 28 5.83 12.63 3.12
CA ASN A 28 6.09 12.46 1.69
C ASN A 28 6.64 11.07 1.30
N VAL A 29 6.33 10.05 2.08
CA VAL A 29 6.67 8.66 1.76
C VAL A 29 5.64 8.12 0.76
N LYS A 30 6.11 7.62 -0.38
CA LYS A 30 5.24 6.96 -1.37
C LYS A 30 4.76 5.62 -0.83
N ILE A 31 3.47 5.32 -0.97
CA ILE A 31 2.89 4.07 -0.50
C ILE A 31 2.58 3.17 -1.69
N LEU A 32 3.05 1.92 -1.63
CA LEU A 32 2.55 0.82 -2.45
C LEU A 32 1.69 -0.09 -1.61
N SER A 33 0.64 -0.62 -2.21
CA SER A 33 -0.22 -1.60 -1.55
C SER A 33 -0.87 -2.52 -2.58
N THR A 34 -1.48 -3.60 -2.11
CA THR A 34 -2.17 -4.58 -2.97
C THR A 34 -3.46 -5.06 -2.31
N GLY A 35 -4.41 -5.53 -3.12
CA GLY A 35 -5.62 -6.20 -2.66
C GLY A 35 -6.42 -5.40 -1.63
N GLY A 36 -6.87 -6.07 -0.56
CA GLY A 36 -7.73 -5.46 0.45
C GLY A 36 -7.09 -4.31 1.26
N THR A 37 -5.75 -4.23 1.33
CA THR A 37 -5.08 -3.10 1.96
C THR A 37 -5.11 -1.87 1.04
N ALA A 38 -4.80 -2.04 -0.25
CA ALA A 38 -4.86 -0.94 -1.22
C ALA A 38 -6.27 -0.36 -1.30
N LYS A 39 -7.29 -1.22 -1.35
CA LYS A 39 -8.69 -0.82 -1.34
C LYS A 39 -9.04 0.03 -0.11
N LEU A 40 -8.66 -0.42 1.09
CA LEU A 40 -8.94 0.31 2.32
C LEU A 40 -8.29 1.72 2.31
N LEU A 41 -7.05 1.83 1.82
CA LEU A 41 -6.36 3.12 1.72
C LEU A 41 -7.08 4.06 0.73
N ALA A 42 -7.42 3.54 -0.46
CA ALA A 42 -8.12 4.29 -1.49
C ALA A 42 -9.50 4.78 -1.03
N ASP A 43 -10.30 3.92 -0.40
CA ASP A 43 -11.62 4.23 0.15
C ASP A 43 -11.57 5.35 1.20
N ASN A 44 -10.41 5.55 1.84
CA ASN A 44 -10.15 6.59 2.86
C ASN A 44 -9.35 7.78 2.34
N ALA A 45 -9.27 7.93 1.01
CA ALA A 45 -8.55 9.00 0.32
C ALA A 45 -7.06 9.11 0.74
N ILE A 46 -6.41 7.98 1.02
CA ILE A 46 -4.97 7.91 1.25
C ILE A 46 -4.31 7.49 -0.07
N PRO A 47 -3.44 8.34 -0.66
CA PRO A 47 -2.76 7.99 -1.91
C PRO A 47 -1.90 6.73 -1.76
N CYS A 48 -2.14 5.74 -2.60
CA CYS A 48 -1.26 4.59 -2.78
C CYS A 48 -1.22 4.16 -4.24
N MET A 49 -0.10 3.59 -4.66
CA MET A 49 0.06 2.92 -5.95
C MET A 49 -0.23 1.43 -5.76
N GLU A 50 -1.00 0.84 -6.66
CA GLU A 50 -1.22 -0.60 -6.65
C GLU A 50 0.05 -1.34 -7.10
N VAL A 51 0.39 -2.46 -6.48
CA VAL A 51 1.57 -3.25 -6.88
C VAL A 51 1.45 -3.75 -8.33
N ALA A 52 0.23 -4.05 -8.79
CA ALA A 52 0.00 -4.44 -10.18
C ALA A 52 0.39 -3.32 -11.17
N ASP A 53 0.07 -2.06 -10.86
CA ASP A 53 0.46 -0.90 -11.66
C ASP A 53 1.98 -0.69 -11.65
N TYR A 54 2.60 -0.92 -10.50
CA TYR A 54 4.06 -0.78 -10.35
C TYR A 54 4.84 -1.86 -11.11
N THR A 55 4.35 -3.11 -11.09
CA THR A 55 5.03 -4.26 -11.69
C THR A 55 4.66 -4.47 -13.15
N GLY A 56 3.48 -4.02 -13.57
CA GLY A 56 2.89 -4.34 -14.86
C GLY A 56 2.29 -5.76 -14.94
N PHE A 57 2.20 -6.46 -13.80
CA PHE A 57 1.63 -7.81 -13.73
C PHE A 57 0.37 -7.83 -12.85
N PRO A 58 -0.72 -8.48 -13.31
CA PRO A 58 -1.93 -8.57 -12.51
C PRO A 58 -1.74 -9.53 -11.32
N GLU A 59 -2.64 -9.44 -10.34
CA GLU A 59 -2.78 -10.47 -9.30
C GLU A 59 -3.25 -11.79 -9.92
N MET A 60 -2.58 -12.89 -9.57
CA MET A 60 -2.81 -14.23 -10.13
C MET A 60 -2.95 -15.30 -9.04
N LEU A 61 -3.51 -16.45 -9.40
CA LEU A 61 -3.64 -17.63 -8.56
C LEU A 61 -4.36 -17.36 -7.23
N ASP A 62 -5.53 -16.71 -7.29
CA ASP A 62 -6.35 -16.34 -6.12
C ASP A 62 -5.54 -15.54 -5.07
N GLY A 63 -4.76 -14.59 -5.58
CA GLY A 63 -3.95 -13.71 -4.75
C GLY A 63 -2.70 -14.30 -4.15
N ARG A 64 -2.24 -15.45 -4.66
CA ARG A 64 -0.96 -16.07 -4.27
C ARG A 64 0.24 -15.42 -4.97
N VAL A 65 0.02 -14.74 -6.11
CA VAL A 65 1.07 -14.03 -6.86
C VAL A 65 0.60 -12.61 -7.12
N LYS A 66 1.11 -11.64 -6.34
CA LYS A 66 0.67 -10.23 -6.40
C LYS A 66 1.63 -9.19 -5.86
N THR A 67 2.74 -9.62 -5.24
CA THR A 67 3.73 -8.75 -4.58
C THR A 67 5.08 -8.84 -5.25
#